data_AF-A0A660VCS7-F1
#
_entry.id   AF-A0A660VCS7-F1
#
_cell.length_a   1.000
_cell.length_b   1.000
_cell.length_c   1.000
_cell.angle_alpha   90.00
_cell.angle_beta   90.00
_cell.angle_gamma   90.00
#
_symmetry.space_group_name_H-M   'P 1'
#
loop_
_entity.id
_entity.type
_entity.pdbx_description
1 polymer ?
#
loop_
_entity_poly.entity_id
_entity_poly.type
_entity_poly.pdbx_seq_one_letter_code
_entity_poly.pdbx_strand_id
1 'polypeptide(L)'
;MPSGLSWSQVGDTVEISGTPDSGTAGTYSIDVTVTDSSSPAQNASATLQLVVNSVGVTTLKADFEADPTYGKAPLSVTFTDKSTGNPTSWEWDFDNDGTVDSTDRNPSWTYNDPGWYTVRLTVSDGTDTDTCVKEMYVLVADNVWYVNGDGGDDTNGGTGWSDAFATVGKALSVADDYDLILVADAVYNETDLNFNGKKIYLKG
;
A
#
# COMPACT_ATOMS: atom_id res chain seq x y z
N MET A 1 7.67 29.84 -24.26
CA MET A 1 8.00 29.79 -22.82
C MET A 1 6.94 28.97 -22.11
N PRO A 2 7.29 28.22 -21.06
CA PRO A 2 6.30 27.56 -20.18
C PRO A 2 5.34 28.60 -19.59
N SER A 3 4.09 28.22 -19.35
CA SER A 3 3.15 29.10 -18.64
C SER A 3 3.61 29.32 -17.20
N GLY A 4 3.24 30.47 -16.61
CA GLY A 4 3.74 30.92 -15.31
C GLY A 4 5.09 31.66 -15.36
N LEU A 5 5.84 31.57 -16.47
CA LEU A 5 7.02 32.40 -16.73
C LEU A 5 6.71 33.58 -17.65
N SER A 6 7.39 34.70 -17.39
CA SER A 6 7.36 35.92 -18.21
C SER A 6 8.78 36.39 -18.54
N TRP A 7 8.91 37.22 -19.56
CA TRP A 7 10.18 37.87 -19.89
C TRP A 7 10.02 39.38 -20.01
N SER A 8 11.08 40.09 -19.72
CA SER A 8 11.22 41.53 -19.96
C SER A 8 12.63 41.86 -20.45
N GLN A 9 12.75 42.93 -21.24
CA GLN A 9 14.05 43.43 -21.70
C GLN A 9 14.30 44.83 -21.15
N VAL A 10 15.50 45.06 -20.63
CA VAL A 10 15.99 46.37 -20.20
C VAL A 10 17.37 46.60 -20.80
N GLY A 11 17.44 47.46 -21.82
CA GLY A 11 18.65 47.64 -22.63
C GLY A 11 19.08 46.32 -23.29
N ASP A 12 20.32 45.92 -23.05
CA ASP A 12 20.90 44.68 -23.58
C ASP A 12 20.67 43.46 -22.67
N THR A 13 19.91 43.61 -21.58
CA THR A 13 19.61 42.53 -20.64
C THR A 13 18.19 42.02 -20.85
N VAL A 14 18.05 40.70 -20.91
CA VAL A 14 16.76 40.00 -20.87
C VAL A 14 16.64 39.28 -19.53
N GLU A 15 15.54 39.51 -18.82
CA GLU A 15 15.21 38.84 -17.58
C GLU A 15 14.02 37.90 -17.81
N ILE A 16 14.11 36.68 -17.28
CA ILE A 16 13.01 35.72 -17.21
C ILE A 16 12.63 35.58 -15.73
N SER A 17 11.36 35.79 -15.41
CA SER A 17 10.86 35.77 -14.04
C SER A 17 9.51 35.06 -13.94
N GLY A 18 9.16 34.64 -12.73
CA GLY A 18 7.92 33.90 -12.43
C GLY A 18 8.17 32.51 -11.85
N THR A 19 7.11 31.72 -11.74
CA THR A 19 7.15 30.32 -11.31
C THR A 19 6.42 29.51 -12.38
N PRO A 20 7.06 28.50 -13.01
CA PRO A 20 6.38 27.69 -14.01
C PRO A 20 5.15 27.00 -13.42
N ASP A 21 4.06 26.92 -14.20
CA ASP A 21 2.85 26.21 -13.77
C ASP A 21 3.11 24.69 -13.67
N SER A 22 2.29 24.00 -12.89
CA SER A 22 2.33 22.53 -12.83
C SER A 22 2.08 21.92 -14.22
N GLY A 23 2.82 20.86 -14.56
CA GLY A 23 2.72 20.20 -15.87
C GLY A 23 3.52 20.83 -17.00
N THR A 24 4.23 21.95 -16.78
CA THR A 24 5.10 22.57 -17.80
C THR A 24 6.56 22.10 -17.73
N ALA A 25 6.80 20.91 -17.17
CA ALA A 25 8.13 20.34 -17.14
C ALA A 25 8.61 20.02 -18.56
N GLY A 26 9.85 20.36 -18.87
CA GLY A 26 10.40 20.14 -20.19
C GLY A 26 11.54 21.08 -20.53
N THR A 27 12.06 20.88 -21.74
CA THR A 27 13.15 21.66 -22.29
C THR A 27 12.60 22.63 -23.34
N TYR A 28 12.86 23.91 -23.17
CA TYR A 28 12.37 24.98 -24.03
C TYR A 28 13.54 25.67 -24.73
N SER A 29 13.49 25.70 -26.07
CA SER A 29 14.42 26.49 -26.87
C SER A 29 14.03 27.96 -26.84
N ILE A 30 14.99 28.82 -26.52
CA ILE A 30 14.86 30.28 -26.55
C ILE A 30 15.83 30.80 -27.60
N ASP A 31 15.29 31.33 -28.69
CA ASP A 31 16.10 31.95 -29.74
C ASP A 31 16.30 33.44 -29.44
N VAL A 32 17.57 33.84 -29.36
CA VAL A 32 18.00 35.23 -29.17
C VAL A 32 18.57 35.73 -30.48
N THR A 33 18.01 36.81 -31.03
CA THR A 33 18.51 37.46 -32.24
C THR A 33 18.93 38.89 -31.93
N VAL A 34 20.15 39.23 -32.32
CA VAL A 34 20.67 40.60 -32.28
C VAL A 34 20.74 41.12 -33.72
N THR A 35 20.20 42.32 -33.95
CA THR A 35 20.19 42.99 -35.24
C THR A 35 20.97 44.30 -35.13
N ASP A 36 21.94 44.52 -36.02
CA ASP A 36 22.62 45.80 -36.15
C ASP A 36 21.81 46.78 -37.03
N SER A 37 22.02 48.06 -36.79
CA SER A 37 21.40 49.21 -37.45
C SER A 37 21.89 49.50 -38.89
N SER A 38 22.79 48.67 -39.45
CA SER A 38 23.32 48.82 -40.80
C SER A 38 22.26 48.62 -41.89
N SER A 39 22.56 49.07 -43.12
CA SER A 39 21.72 48.84 -44.31
C SER A 39 22.55 48.20 -45.42
N PRO A 40 22.39 46.89 -45.70
CA PRO A 40 21.39 46.00 -45.11
C PRO A 40 21.72 45.61 -43.66
N ALA A 41 20.68 45.39 -42.86
CA ALA A 41 20.83 45.00 -41.45
C ALA A 41 21.46 43.62 -41.34
N GLN A 42 22.39 43.47 -40.41
CA GLN A 42 23.04 42.20 -40.11
C GLN A 42 22.45 41.60 -38.84
N ASN A 43 22.24 40.28 -38.83
CA ASN A 43 21.68 39.55 -37.70
C ASN A 43 22.66 38.48 -37.21
N ALA A 44 22.71 38.28 -35.90
CA ALA A 44 23.33 37.12 -35.28
C ALA A 44 22.31 36.46 -34.32
N SER A 45 22.26 35.13 -34.32
CA SER A 45 21.34 34.39 -33.45
C SER A 45 22.06 33.35 -32.61
N ALA A 46 21.56 33.10 -31.41
CA ALA A 46 21.96 32.02 -30.53
C ALA A 46 20.73 31.37 -29.88
N THR A 47 20.76 30.07 -29.65
CA THR A 47 19.68 29.34 -28.98
C THR A 47 20.14 28.94 -27.57
N LEU A 48 19.35 29.29 -26.56
CA LEU A 48 19.53 28.84 -25.19
C LEU A 48 18.50 27.75 -24.86
N GLN A 49 18.89 26.81 -24.01
CA GLN A 49 18.01 25.77 -23.50
C GLN A 49 17.59 26.12 -22.06
N LEU A 50 16.30 26.39 -21.86
CA LEU A 50 15.70 26.51 -20.53
C LEU A 50 15.14 25.15 -20.14
N VAL A 51 15.71 24.55 -19.09
CA VAL A 51 15.22 23.28 -18.54
C VAL A 51 14.33 23.58 -17.34
N VAL A 52 13.03 23.31 -17.48
CA VAL A 52 12.11 23.25 -16.36
C VAL A 52 12.07 21.82 -15.87
N ASN A 53 12.69 21.57 -14.72
CA ASN A 53 12.64 20.25 -14.11
C ASN A 53 11.22 19.97 -13.63
N SER A 54 10.76 18.75 -13.87
CA SER A 54 9.55 18.26 -13.22
C SER A 54 9.79 18.22 -11.72
N VAL A 55 8.95 18.89 -10.94
CA VAL A 55 8.75 18.48 -9.55
C VAL A 55 8.14 17.10 -9.68
N GLY A 56 8.83 16.05 -9.23
CA GLY A 56 8.34 14.68 -9.37
C GLY A 56 6.92 14.59 -8.83
N VAL A 57 5.93 14.58 -9.72
CA VAL A 57 4.54 14.34 -9.36
C VAL A 57 4.49 12.85 -9.03
N THR A 58 4.81 12.53 -7.78
CA THR A 58 4.50 11.22 -7.22
C THR A 58 3.00 11.15 -7.21
N THR A 59 2.42 10.39 -8.15
CA THR A 59 0.98 10.15 -8.20
C THR A 59 0.55 9.58 -6.86
N LEU A 60 -0.48 10.19 -6.26
CA LEU A 60 -1.06 9.71 -5.02
C LEU A 60 -1.48 8.25 -5.22
N LYS A 61 -0.95 7.37 -4.37
CA LYS A 61 -1.26 5.94 -4.40
C LYS A 61 -1.43 5.46 -2.98
N ALA A 62 -2.63 4.99 -2.65
CA ALA A 62 -2.93 4.34 -1.40
C ALA A 62 -2.22 2.98 -1.31
N ASP A 63 -1.62 2.70 -0.16
CA ASP A 63 -1.16 1.36 0.19
C ASP A 63 -0.97 1.27 1.70
N PHE A 64 -0.98 0.06 2.24
CA PHE A 64 -0.80 -0.16 3.67
C PHE A 64 -0.34 -1.57 3.98
N GLU A 65 0.15 -1.80 5.19
CA GLU A 65 0.33 -3.14 5.75
C GLU A 65 -0.31 -3.24 7.13
N ALA A 66 -0.51 -4.46 7.60
CA ALA A 66 -1.04 -4.77 8.92
C ALA A 66 -0.14 -5.79 9.64
N ASP A 67 -0.02 -5.65 10.95
CA ASP A 67 0.67 -6.61 11.80
C ASP A 67 -0.02 -6.76 13.17
N PRO A 68 -0.41 -7.98 13.59
CA PRO A 68 -0.45 -9.21 12.80
C PRO A 68 -1.61 -9.22 11.78
N THR A 69 -1.55 -10.11 10.79
CA THR A 69 -2.66 -10.34 9.82
C THR A 69 -3.52 -11.56 10.17
N TYR A 70 -3.22 -12.25 11.26
CA TYR A 70 -4.04 -13.33 11.78
C TYR A 70 -3.79 -13.56 13.27
N GLY A 71 -4.76 -14.15 13.95
CA GLY A 71 -4.62 -14.53 15.36
C GLY A 71 -5.99 -14.75 16.01
N LYS A 72 -6.00 -15.28 17.23
CA LYS A 72 -7.24 -15.57 17.96
C LYS A 72 -7.93 -14.28 18.42
N ALA A 73 -9.25 -14.26 18.40
CA ALA A 73 -10.06 -13.19 18.97
C ALA A 73 -9.86 -13.05 20.50
N PRO A 74 -9.86 -11.82 21.05
CA PRO A 74 -9.79 -10.55 20.34
C PRO A 74 -8.40 -10.31 19.76
N LEU A 75 -8.34 -9.82 18.51
CA LEU A 75 -7.09 -9.57 17.80
C LEU A 75 -6.84 -8.07 17.67
N SER A 76 -5.80 -7.57 18.34
CA SER A 76 -5.32 -6.20 18.15
C SER A 76 -4.32 -6.17 16.99
N VAL A 77 -4.62 -5.36 15.98
CA VAL A 77 -3.84 -5.19 14.76
C VAL A 77 -3.35 -3.76 14.65
N THR A 78 -2.09 -3.58 14.29
CA THR A 78 -1.53 -2.26 13.95
C THR A 78 -1.44 -2.12 12.44
N PHE A 79 -1.93 -1.01 11.92
CA PHE A 79 -1.87 -0.67 10.51
C PHE A 79 -0.79 0.37 10.26
N THR A 80 -0.03 0.19 9.18
CA THR A 80 1.01 1.11 8.74
C THR A 80 0.71 1.60 7.34
N ASP A 81 0.56 2.91 7.19
CA ASP A 81 0.46 3.58 5.89
C ASP A 81 1.73 3.36 5.06
N LYS A 82 1.55 2.90 3.82
CA LYS A 82 2.59 2.75 2.79
C LYS A 82 2.30 3.61 1.56
N SER A 83 1.35 4.53 1.68
CA SER A 83 0.91 5.35 0.56
C SER A 83 2.03 6.26 0.07
N THR A 84 2.07 6.49 -1.24
CA THR A 84 3.00 7.42 -1.90
C THR A 84 2.24 8.64 -2.41
N GLY A 85 2.94 9.73 -2.73
CA GLY A 85 2.29 10.95 -3.24
C GLY A 85 1.97 12.01 -2.19
N ASN A 86 2.57 11.93 -1.00
CA ASN A 86 2.41 12.90 0.09
C ASN A 86 0.93 13.09 0.53
N PRO A 87 0.23 12.02 0.93
CA PRO A 87 -1.10 12.13 1.50
C PRO A 87 -1.10 13.05 2.72
N THR A 88 -2.17 13.83 2.86
CA THR A 88 -2.43 14.75 3.98
C THR A 88 -3.59 14.29 4.86
N SER A 89 -4.36 13.29 4.43
CA SER A 89 -5.45 12.67 5.20
C SER A 89 -5.63 11.19 4.88
N TRP A 90 -6.19 10.46 5.85
CA TRP A 90 -6.45 9.01 5.80
C TRP A 90 -7.88 8.76 6.30
N GLU A 91 -8.58 7.84 5.65
CA GLU A 91 -9.87 7.32 6.06
C GLU A 91 -9.79 5.78 6.02
N TRP A 92 -9.76 5.19 7.20
CA TRP A 92 -9.72 3.74 7.39
C TRP A 92 -11.12 3.20 7.62
N ASP A 93 -11.40 2.07 6.99
CA ASP A 93 -12.61 1.26 7.16
C ASP A 93 -12.11 -0.18 7.32
N PHE A 94 -12.18 -0.71 8.55
CA PHE A 94 -11.52 -1.95 8.94
C PHE A 94 -12.35 -3.20 8.64
N ASP A 95 -13.65 -3.06 8.37
CA ASP A 95 -14.54 -4.15 8.01
C ASP A 95 -15.24 -3.96 6.65
N ASN A 96 -14.92 -2.87 5.95
CA ASN A 96 -15.43 -2.48 4.64
C ASN A 96 -16.96 -2.38 4.61
N ASP A 97 -17.54 -1.83 5.68
CA ASP A 97 -18.99 -1.59 5.81
C ASP A 97 -19.42 -0.23 5.22
N GLY A 98 -18.46 0.62 4.83
CA GLY A 98 -18.68 1.96 4.29
C GLY A 98 -18.59 3.08 5.33
N THR A 99 -18.30 2.76 6.59
CA THR A 99 -18.10 3.70 7.69
C THR A 99 -16.60 3.93 7.92
N VAL A 100 -16.22 5.17 8.19
CA VAL A 100 -14.83 5.50 8.55
C VAL A 100 -14.64 5.26 10.05
N ASP A 101 -13.75 4.32 10.39
CA ASP A 101 -13.40 3.93 11.76
C ASP A 101 -12.26 4.77 12.35
N SER A 102 -11.33 5.22 11.50
CA SER A 102 -10.17 6.00 11.95
C SER A 102 -9.67 6.95 10.87
N THR A 103 -9.11 8.07 11.31
CA THR A 103 -8.41 9.05 10.46
C THR A 103 -6.93 9.19 10.80
N ASP A 104 -6.41 8.34 11.70
CA ASP A 104 -4.99 8.34 12.05
C ASP A 104 -4.18 7.77 10.88
N ARG A 105 -2.93 8.22 10.71
CA ARG A 105 -2.05 7.68 9.66
C ARG A 105 -1.70 6.20 9.89
N ASN A 106 -1.42 5.82 11.13
CA ASN A 106 -1.02 4.46 11.51
C ASN A 106 -1.87 4.00 12.72
N PRO A 107 -3.16 3.64 12.51
CA PRO A 107 -4.05 3.30 13.59
C PRO A 107 -3.80 1.90 14.15
N SER A 108 -4.28 1.65 15.36
CA SER A 108 -4.47 0.30 15.89
C SER A 108 -5.97 0.02 16.01
N TRP A 109 -6.38 -1.19 15.65
CA TRP A 109 -7.78 -1.64 15.70
C TRP A 109 -7.89 -3.02 16.34
N THR A 110 -8.94 -3.24 17.12
CA THR A 110 -9.21 -4.54 17.75
C THR A 110 -10.45 -5.17 17.16
N TYR A 111 -10.27 -6.32 16.52
CA TYR A 111 -11.36 -7.16 16.07
C TYR A 111 -11.76 -8.12 17.19
N ASN A 112 -13.02 -8.04 17.62
CA ASN A 112 -13.51 -8.82 18.76
C ASN A 112 -14.11 -10.16 18.34
N ASP A 113 -14.56 -10.29 17.10
CA ASP A 113 -15.27 -11.45 16.61
C ASP A 113 -14.43 -12.22 15.57
N PRO A 114 -14.54 -13.56 15.52
CA PRO A 114 -13.90 -14.36 14.48
C PRO A 114 -14.45 -14.03 13.09
N GLY A 115 -13.56 -14.00 12.09
CA GLY A 115 -13.94 -13.67 10.72
C GLY A 115 -12.75 -13.33 9.83
N TRP A 116 -13.05 -13.28 8.53
CA TRP A 116 -12.17 -12.63 7.55
C TRP A 116 -12.60 -11.18 7.37
N TYR A 117 -11.66 -10.26 7.56
CA TYR A 117 -11.90 -8.83 7.43
C TYR A 117 -11.23 -8.29 6.16
N THR A 118 -12.01 -7.54 5.38
CA THR A 118 -11.53 -6.74 4.26
C THR A 118 -11.23 -5.36 4.78
N VAL A 119 -10.02 -4.87 4.55
CA VAL A 119 -9.59 -3.55 5.03
C VAL A 119 -9.51 -2.59 3.86
N ARG A 120 -10.02 -1.39 4.05
CA ARG A 120 -10.00 -0.30 3.08
C ARG A 120 -9.30 0.91 3.68
N LEU A 121 -8.41 1.49 2.89
CA LEU A 121 -7.79 2.79 3.15
C LEU A 121 -8.06 3.72 1.97
N THR A 122 -8.66 4.87 2.24
CA THR A 122 -8.73 5.99 1.31
C THR A 122 -7.78 7.10 1.80
N VAL A 123 -6.93 7.62 0.91
CA VAL A 123 -6.04 8.75 1.21
C VAL A 123 -6.32 9.92 0.29
N SER A 124 -6.03 11.14 0.76
CA SER A 124 -6.07 12.35 -0.05
C SER A 124 -4.86 13.23 0.21
N ASP A 125 -4.39 13.96 -0.79
CA ASP A 125 -3.42 15.05 -0.66
C ASP A 125 -4.08 16.45 -0.64
N GLY A 126 -5.41 16.51 -0.70
CA GLY A 126 -6.21 17.73 -0.78
C GLY A 126 -6.61 18.13 -2.21
N THR A 127 -5.99 17.54 -3.23
CA THR A 127 -6.33 17.72 -4.65
C THR A 127 -6.81 16.42 -5.30
N ASP A 128 -6.14 15.31 -4.99
CA ASP A 128 -6.43 13.98 -5.48
C ASP A 128 -6.80 13.04 -4.32
N THR A 129 -7.40 11.91 -4.67
CA THR A 129 -7.75 10.83 -3.75
C THR A 129 -7.41 9.49 -4.38
N ASP A 130 -6.92 8.54 -3.58
CA ASP A 130 -6.77 7.15 -4.01
C ASP A 130 -7.25 6.18 -2.93
N THR A 131 -7.63 4.96 -3.32
CA THR A 131 -8.17 3.95 -2.41
C THR A 131 -7.50 2.59 -2.63
N CYS A 132 -7.04 2.00 -1.53
CA CYS A 132 -6.54 0.62 -1.49
C CYS A 132 -7.52 -0.25 -0.70
N VAL A 133 -7.91 -1.39 -1.27
CA VAL A 133 -8.73 -2.41 -0.62
C VAL A 133 -7.96 -3.72 -0.61
N LYS A 134 -7.85 -4.36 0.56
CA LYS A 134 -7.27 -5.70 0.71
C LYS A 134 -8.35 -6.63 1.21
N GLU A 135 -8.87 -7.46 0.29
CA GLU A 135 -9.90 -8.46 0.58
C GLU A 135 -9.32 -9.62 1.40
N MET A 136 -10.11 -10.12 2.37
CA MET A 136 -9.70 -11.24 3.23
C MET A 136 -8.27 -11.04 3.80
N TYR A 137 -8.00 -9.84 4.32
CA TYR A 137 -6.65 -9.42 4.67
C TYR A 137 -6.26 -9.80 6.10
N VAL A 138 -7.21 -9.70 7.04
CA VAL A 138 -7.02 -10.09 8.44
C VAL A 138 -7.92 -11.29 8.76
N LEU A 139 -7.33 -12.38 9.26
CA LEU A 139 -8.06 -13.54 9.79
C LEU A 139 -8.10 -13.50 11.30
N VAL A 140 -9.26 -13.22 11.87
CA VAL A 140 -9.49 -13.36 13.30
C VAL A 140 -10.04 -14.76 13.54
N ALA A 141 -9.27 -15.57 14.25
CA ALA A 141 -9.60 -16.95 14.48
C ALA A 141 -10.45 -17.13 15.75
N ASP A 142 -11.35 -18.10 15.74
CA ASP A 142 -12.06 -18.52 16.95
C ASP A 142 -11.14 -19.38 17.83
N ASN A 143 -10.57 -20.44 17.26
CA ASN A 143 -9.56 -21.27 17.90
C ASN A 143 -8.31 -21.44 17.06
N VAL A 144 -7.24 -21.89 17.72
CA VAL A 144 -5.96 -22.19 17.07
C VAL A 144 -5.57 -23.62 17.46
N TRP A 145 -5.40 -24.46 16.45
CA TRP A 145 -4.97 -25.84 16.58
C TRP A 145 -3.53 -26.00 16.12
N TYR A 146 -2.74 -26.70 16.90
CA TYR A 146 -1.31 -26.91 16.64
C TYR A 146 -1.06 -28.34 16.18
N VAL A 147 -0.28 -28.49 15.11
CA VAL A 147 0.07 -29.77 14.52
C VAL A 147 1.59 -29.88 14.45
N ASN A 148 2.14 -30.95 15.02
CA ASN A 148 3.56 -31.24 14.99
C ASN A 148 3.79 -32.72 14.65
N GLY A 149 4.24 -32.99 13.43
CA GLY A 149 4.54 -34.34 12.96
C GLY A 149 5.70 -34.98 13.72
N ASP A 150 6.61 -34.17 14.27
CA ASP A 150 7.75 -34.60 15.06
C ASP A 150 7.48 -34.40 16.56
N GLY A 151 6.75 -35.33 17.16
CA GLY A 151 6.51 -35.39 18.61
C GLY A 151 5.13 -34.95 19.09
N GLY A 152 4.20 -34.64 18.18
CA GLY A 152 2.78 -34.55 18.51
C GLY A 152 2.13 -35.91 18.77
N ASP A 153 0.92 -35.88 19.34
CA ASP A 153 0.08 -37.07 19.60
C ASP A 153 -1.38 -36.73 19.29
N ASP A 154 -2.07 -37.54 18.49
CA ASP A 154 -3.48 -37.29 18.12
C ASP A 154 -4.47 -37.51 19.26
N THR A 155 -4.01 -38.00 20.41
CA THR A 155 -4.76 -38.06 21.67
C THR A 155 -4.68 -36.76 22.48
N ASN A 156 -3.83 -35.80 22.07
CA ASN A 156 -3.71 -34.48 22.70
C ASN A 156 -4.93 -33.58 22.45
N GLY A 157 -4.94 -32.42 23.09
CA GLY A 157 -5.96 -31.39 22.91
C GLY A 157 -5.74 -30.50 21.68
N GLY A 158 -4.51 -30.41 21.16
CA GLY A 158 -4.18 -29.55 20.01
C GLY A 158 -4.06 -28.06 20.37
N THR A 159 -4.07 -27.68 21.65
CA THR A 159 -4.25 -26.28 22.08
C THR A 159 -2.95 -25.47 22.19
N GLY A 160 -1.80 -26.10 21.93
CA GLY A 160 -0.49 -25.47 21.94
C GLY A 160 0.59 -26.42 21.42
N TRP A 161 1.81 -25.92 21.21
CA TRP A 161 2.91 -26.73 20.67
C TRP A 161 3.31 -27.93 21.55
N SER A 162 3.16 -27.83 22.88
CA SER A 162 3.41 -28.96 23.81
C SER A 162 2.24 -29.95 23.90
N ASP A 163 1.12 -29.62 23.27
CA ASP A 163 -0.15 -30.36 23.25
C ASP A 163 -0.60 -30.53 21.78
N ALA A 164 0.35 -30.54 20.84
CA ALA A 164 0.02 -30.55 19.42
C ALA A 164 -0.51 -31.92 18.99
N PHE A 165 -1.42 -31.91 18.02
CA PHE A 165 -1.77 -33.12 17.28
C PHE A 165 -0.57 -33.62 16.47
N ALA A 166 -0.50 -34.92 16.22
CA ALA A 166 0.51 -35.50 15.35
C ALA A 166 0.20 -35.22 13.87
N THR A 167 -1.09 -35.14 13.52
CA THR A 167 -1.54 -35.11 12.12
C THR A 167 -2.39 -33.88 11.78
N VAL A 168 -2.28 -33.42 10.52
CA VAL A 168 -3.12 -32.37 9.94
C VAL A 168 -4.56 -32.87 9.82
N GLY A 169 -4.77 -34.14 9.46
CA GLY A 169 -6.09 -34.76 9.39
C GLY A 169 -6.81 -34.72 10.74
N LYS A 170 -6.10 -34.93 11.85
CA LYS A 170 -6.67 -34.80 13.19
C LYS A 170 -7.13 -33.37 13.47
N ALA A 171 -6.31 -32.37 13.21
CA ALA A 171 -6.68 -30.97 13.38
C ALA A 171 -7.90 -30.59 12.51
N LEU A 172 -7.94 -31.02 11.25
CA LEU A 172 -9.08 -30.80 10.34
C LEU A 172 -10.38 -31.46 10.83
N SER A 173 -10.28 -32.56 11.58
CA SER A 173 -11.46 -33.27 12.12
C SER A 173 -12.14 -32.53 13.27
N VAL A 174 -11.41 -31.64 13.96
CA VAL A 174 -11.91 -30.89 15.12
C VAL A 174 -12.10 -29.41 14.84
N ALA A 175 -11.45 -28.87 13.82
CA ALA A 175 -11.54 -27.46 13.46
C ALA A 175 -12.94 -27.08 12.98
N ASP A 176 -13.45 -25.95 13.46
CA ASP A 176 -14.69 -25.32 13.03
C ASP A 176 -14.42 -24.11 12.10
N ASP A 177 -15.48 -23.38 11.75
CA ASP A 177 -15.35 -22.21 10.88
C ASP A 177 -14.50 -21.13 11.56
N TYR A 178 -13.59 -20.53 10.78
CA TYR A 178 -12.61 -19.54 11.25
C TYR A 178 -11.57 -20.05 12.26
N ASP A 179 -11.45 -21.36 12.47
CA ASP A 179 -10.30 -21.90 13.20
C ASP A 179 -9.01 -21.82 12.38
N LEU A 180 -7.90 -21.56 13.06
CA LEU A 180 -6.56 -21.56 12.48
C LEU A 180 -5.84 -22.87 12.81
N ILE A 181 -5.27 -23.52 11.81
CA ILE A 181 -4.38 -24.68 12.02
C ILE A 181 -2.95 -24.22 11.75
N LEU A 182 -2.11 -24.26 12.79
CA LEU A 182 -0.68 -23.97 12.70
C LEU A 182 0.09 -25.29 12.65
N VAL A 183 0.82 -25.49 11.55
CA VAL A 183 1.58 -26.72 11.29
C VAL A 183 3.07 -26.42 11.47
N ALA A 184 3.76 -27.23 12.28
CA ALA A 184 5.21 -27.12 12.45
C ALA A 184 5.93 -27.50 11.14
N ASP A 185 7.13 -26.94 10.95
CA ASP A 185 8.04 -27.36 9.88
C ASP A 185 8.51 -28.81 10.14
N ALA A 186 7.85 -29.76 9.46
CA ALA A 186 8.07 -31.20 9.57
C ALA A 186 7.56 -31.92 8.31
N VAL A 187 7.82 -33.23 8.21
CA VAL A 187 7.33 -34.07 7.11
C VAL A 187 6.04 -34.78 7.51
N TYR A 188 4.93 -34.47 6.83
CA TYR A 188 3.62 -35.10 7.05
C TYR A 188 3.31 -36.07 5.91
N ASN A 189 3.36 -37.39 6.19
CA ASN A 189 3.07 -38.45 5.20
C ASN A 189 1.59 -38.88 5.23
N GLU A 190 0.69 -37.91 5.24
CA GLU A 190 -0.75 -38.19 5.26
C GLU A 190 -1.30 -38.37 3.84
N THR A 191 -2.07 -39.44 3.66
CA THR A 191 -2.80 -39.74 2.42
C THR A 191 -4.29 -39.56 2.67
N ASP A 192 -5.03 -39.13 1.66
CA ASP A 192 -6.49 -38.95 1.72
C ASP A 192 -6.97 -37.92 2.77
N LEU A 193 -6.24 -36.80 2.92
CA LEU A 193 -6.68 -35.68 3.75
C LEU A 193 -8.11 -35.26 3.40
N ASN A 194 -9.01 -35.39 4.37
CA ASN A 194 -10.40 -35.03 4.23
C ASN A 194 -10.67 -33.70 4.94
N PHE A 195 -10.95 -32.67 4.15
CA PHE A 195 -11.26 -31.34 4.66
C PHE A 195 -12.70 -31.21 5.18
N ASN A 196 -13.50 -32.29 5.16
CA ASN A 196 -14.91 -32.29 5.59
C ASN A 196 -15.76 -31.21 4.90
N GLY A 197 -15.43 -30.89 3.64
CA GLY A 197 -16.08 -29.82 2.86
C GLY A 197 -15.68 -28.40 3.25
N LYS A 198 -14.72 -28.21 4.17
CA LYS A 198 -14.21 -26.89 4.58
C LYS A 198 -13.33 -26.29 3.50
N LYS A 199 -13.40 -24.96 3.36
CA LYS A 199 -12.45 -24.19 2.54
C LYS A 199 -11.15 -23.99 3.31
N ILE A 200 -10.02 -24.25 2.66
CA ILE A 200 -8.70 -24.10 3.28
C ILE A 200 -7.96 -22.94 2.62
N TYR A 201 -7.39 -22.08 3.45
CA TYR A 201 -6.55 -20.96 3.04
C TYR A 201 -5.14 -21.24 3.55
N LEU A 202 -4.22 -21.49 2.62
CA LEU A 202 -2.80 -21.70 2.93
C LEU A 202 -2.08 -20.36 2.83
N LYS A 203 -1.23 -20.06 3.81
CA LYS A 203 -0.35 -18.89 3.81
C LYS A 203 1.09 -19.38 3.94
N GLY A 204 1.94 -18.99 3.00
CA GLY A 204 3.37 -19.26 2.97
C GLY A 204 4.20 -18.02 3.24
#